data_AF-A0A1Y4QRZ8-F1
#
_entry.id   AF-A0A1Y4QRZ8-F1
#
_cell.length_a   1.000
_cell.length_b   1.000
_cell.length_c   1.000
_cell.angle_alpha   90.00
_cell.angle_beta   90.00
_cell.angle_gamma   90.00
#
_symmetry.space_group_name_H-M   'P 1'
#
loop_
_entity.id
_entity.type
_entity.pdbx_description
1 polymer ?
#
loop_
_entity_poly.entity_id
_entity_poly.type
_entity_poly.pdbx_seq_one_letter_code
_entity_poly.pdbx_strand_id
1 'polypeptide(L)'
;MIIKQEELEKICLNLYPYFFDYKDITLHDINIKIDDYLHVKANLNYYNIETKIKAIARVVVKDQIIINFDGIVKYGFINLDLKKVLTELIKDNPYLQIEPDCIKIANDYIKEITLEDGLVKIELK
;
A
#
# COMPACT_ATOMS: atom_id res chain seq x y z
N MET A 1 15.22 -12.04 -2.89
CA MET A 1 14.02 -12.24 -3.74
C MET A 1 13.86 -11.04 -4.66
N ILE A 2 13.48 -11.24 -5.92
CA ILE A 2 13.21 -10.15 -6.87
C ILE A 2 11.75 -10.29 -7.30
N ILE A 3 10.99 -9.20 -7.24
CA ILE A 3 9.58 -9.14 -7.62
C ILE A 3 9.45 -8.09 -8.70
N LYS A 4 8.84 -8.45 -9.82
CA LYS A 4 8.53 -7.49 -10.89
C LYS A 4 7.25 -6.71 -10.56
N GLN A 5 7.12 -5.51 -11.11
CA GLN A 5 5.92 -4.68 -10.97
C GLN A 5 4.60 -5.45 -11.23
N GLU A 6 4.50 -6.18 -12.34
CA GLU A 6 3.31 -6.96 -12.69
C GLU A 6 3.03 -8.11 -11.69
N GLU A 7 4.08 -8.66 -11.09
CA GLU A 7 3.94 -9.69 -10.05
C GLU A 7 3.48 -9.05 -8.74
N LEU A 8 3.98 -7.86 -8.42
CA LEU A 8 3.55 -7.12 -7.23
C LEU A 8 2.06 -6.74 -7.32
N GLU A 9 1.59 -6.29 -8.49
CA GLU A 9 0.17 -6.01 -8.74
C GLU A 9 -0.69 -7.25 -8.48
N LYS A 10 -0.28 -8.43 -8.99
CA LYS A 10 -0.97 -9.70 -8.77
C LYS A 10 -0.95 -10.11 -7.30
N ILE A 11 0.19 -9.95 -6.61
CA ILE A 11 0.31 -10.21 -5.18
C ILE A 11 -0.66 -9.33 -4.40
N CYS A 12 -0.73 -8.03 -4.70
CA CYS A 12 -1.65 -7.11 -4.05
C CYS A 12 -3.11 -7.53 -4.26
N LEU A 13 -3.53 -7.85 -5.49
CA LEU A 13 -4.89 -8.32 -5.76
C LEU A 13 -5.22 -9.63 -5.02
N ASN A 14 -4.28 -10.57 -4.98
CA ASN A 14 -4.48 -11.85 -4.31
C ASN A 14 -4.54 -11.71 -2.79
N LEU A 15 -3.74 -10.81 -2.21
CA LEU A 15 -3.68 -10.59 -0.78
C LEU A 15 -4.79 -9.66 -0.28
N TYR A 16 -5.34 -8.79 -1.12
CA TYR A 16 -6.34 -7.80 -0.73
C TYR A 16 -7.53 -8.41 0.05
N PRO A 17 -8.18 -9.50 -0.40
CA PRO A 17 -9.31 -10.09 0.33
C PRO A 17 -8.94 -10.62 1.72
N TYR A 18 -7.67 -10.99 1.95
CA TYR A 18 -7.22 -11.52 3.24
C TYR A 18 -6.96 -10.44 4.27
N PHE A 19 -6.59 -9.23 3.83
CA PHE A 19 -6.29 -8.09 4.70
C PHE A 19 -7.47 -7.11 4.82
N PHE A 20 -8.38 -7.11 3.86
CA PHE A 20 -9.50 -6.18 3.77
C PHE A 20 -10.80 -6.97 3.56
N ASP A 21 -11.29 -7.63 4.63
CA ASP A 21 -12.62 -8.26 4.65
C ASP A 21 -13.74 -7.23 4.89
N TYR A 22 -13.65 -6.09 4.20
CA TYR A 22 -14.73 -5.12 4.17
C TYR A 22 -15.65 -5.52 3.02
N LYS A 23 -16.76 -6.20 3.34
CA LYS A 23 -17.76 -6.67 2.35
C LYS A 23 -18.20 -5.59 1.34
N ASP A 24 -18.08 -4.32 1.71
CA ASP A 24 -18.52 -3.18 0.92
C ASP A 24 -17.39 -2.48 0.14
N ILE A 25 -16.12 -2.89 0.30
CA ILE A 25 -14.97 -2.33 -0.45
C ILE A 25 -14.39 -3.41 -1.36
N THR A 26 -14.56 -3.25 -2.67
CA THR A 26 -14.01 -4.16 -3.67
C THR A 26 -12.89 -3.49 -4.45
N LEU A 27 -11.72 -4.12 -4.51
CA LEU A 27 -10.63 -3.71 -5.39
C LEU A 27 -10.85 -4.25 -6.80
N HIS A 28 -10.90 -3.36 -7.78
CA HIS A 28 -11.14 -3.72 -9.19
C HIS A 28 -9.89 -3.70 -10.03
N ASP A 29 -9.09 -2.65 -9.86
CA ASP A 29 -7.91 -2.41 -10.68
C ASP A 29 -6.82 -1.81 -9.80
N ILE A 30 -5.59 -2.26 -10.04
CA ILE A 30 -4.40 -1.72 -9.40
C ILE A 30 -3.31 -1.61 -10.45
N ASN A 31 -2.74 -0.41 -10.53
CA ASN A 31 -1.54 -0.16 -11.29
C ASN A 31 -0.47 0.35 -10.32
N ILE A 32 0.64 -0.36 -10.28
CA ILE A 32 1.81 0.01 -9.50
C ILE A 32 2.89 0.41 -10.50
N LYS A 33 3.58 1.51 -10.27
CA LYS A 33 4.83 1.84 -10.97
C LYS A 33 5.95 1.91 -9.95
N ILE A 34 7.08 1.32 -10.27
CA ILE A 34 8.23 1.25 -9.37
C ILE A 34 9.40 2.02 -9.98
N ASP A 35 9.84 3.05 -9.27
CA ASP A 35 11.13 3.72 -9.43
C ASP A 35 11.82 3.76 -8.06
N ASP A 36 12.41 4.87 -7.63
CA ASP A 36 12.87 5.05 -6.24
C ASP A 36 11.70 5.01 -5.22
N TYR A 37 10.46 5.08 -5.72
CA TYR A 37 9.22 5.04 -4.97
C TYR A 37 8.24 4.01 -5.57
N LEU A 38 7.28 3.60 -4.75
CA LEU A 38 6.09 2.89 -5.20
C LEU A 38 4.99 3.91 -5.51
N HIS A 39 4.62 4.02 -6.78
CA HIS A 39 3.47 4.82 -7.21
C HIS A 39 2.29 3.89 -7.41
N VAL A 40 1.21 4.10 -6.67
CA VAL A 40 0.03 3.25 -6.71
C VAL A 40 -1.15 4.05 -7.24
N LYS A 41 -1.84 3.48 -8.21
CA LYS A 41 -3.17 3.90 -8.62
C LYS A 41 -4.10 2.72 -8.46
N ALA A 42 -5.21 2.90 -7.77
CA ALA A 42 -6.17 1.83 -7.59
C ALA A 42 -7.59 2.34 -7.77
N ASN A 43 -8.45 1.49 -8.32
CA ASN A 43 -9.88 1.73 -8.39
C ASN A 43 -10.57 0.75 -7.44
N LEU A 44 -11.29 1.32 -6.48
CA LEU A 44 -12.13 0.61 -5.53
C LEU A 44 -13.59 0.93 -5.83
N ASN A 45 -14.48 0.03 -5.43
CA ASN A 45 -15.90 0.33 -5.28
C ASN A 45 -16.23 0.27 -3.79
N TYR A 46 -16.67 1.39 -3.24
CA TYR A 46 -17.17 1.49 -1.88
C TYR A 46 -18.63 1.92 -1.93
N TYR A 47 -19.56 1.08 -1.46
CA TYR A 47 -21.00 1.36 -1.50
C TYR A 47 -21.55 1.81 -2.87
N ASN A 48 -21.15 1.12 -3.95
CA ASN A 48 -21.52 1.44 -5.34
C ASN A 48 -21.00 2.78 -5.85
N ILE A 49 -20.01 3.37 -5.18
CA ILE A 49 -19.37 4.62 -5.58
C ILE A 49 -17.93 4.32 -6.03
N GLU A 50 -17.64 4.68 -7.28
CA GLU A 50 -16.30 4.59 -7.83
C GLU A 50 -15.35 5.45 -6.99
N THR A 51 -14.32 4.81 -6.46
CA THR A 51 -13.35 5.40 -5.55
C THR A 51 -11.96 5.23 -6.13
N LYS A 52 -11.25 6.33 -6.38
CA LYS A 52 -9.91 6.31 -7.01
C LYS A 52 -8.86 6.68 -6.00
N ILE A 53 -7.85 5.82 -5.85
CA ILE A 53 -6.69 6.07 -5.02
C ILE A 53 -5.51 6.45 -5.91
N LYS A 54 -4.78 7.48 -5.49
CA LYS A 54 -3.44 7.75 -5.99
C LYS A 54 -2.52 7.92 -4.80
N ALA A 55 -1.47 7.12 -4.73
CA ALA A 55 -0.51 7.15 -3.64
C ALA A 55 0.92 7.11 -4.17
N ILE A 56 1.84 7.71 -3.43
CA ILE A 56 3.26 7.49 -3.54
C ILE A 56 3.77 7.00 -2.19
N ALA A 57 4.62 5.97 -2.20
CA ALA A 57 5.17 5.40 -0.99
C ALA A 57 6.68 5.19 -1.12
N ARG A 58 7.40 5.46 -0.04
CA ARG A 58 8.82 5.19 0.13
C ARG A 58 9.00 4.15 1.22
N VAL A 59 9.73 3.09 0.91
CA VAL A 59 10.04 2.01 1.85
C VAL A 59 11.44 2.22 2.42
N VAL A 60 11.57 2.10 3.73
CA VAL A 60 12.86 2.15 4.44
C VAL A 60 12.93 0.96 5.39
N VAL A 61 14.01 0.19 5.30
CA VAL A 61 14.24 -0.97 6.16
C VAL A 61 15.31 -0.62 7.20
N LYS A 62 14.95 -0.80 8.47
CA LYS A 62 15.85 -0.76 9.65
C LYS A 62 15.48 -1.92 10.57
N ASP A 63 15.46 -1.70 11.89
CA ASP A 63 14.87 -2.64 12.86
C ASP A 63 13.35 -2.85 12.63
N GLN A 64 12.71 -1.94 11.89
CA GLN A 64 11.35 -2.03 11.39
C GLN A 64 11.32 -1.70 9.90
N ILE A 65 10.27 -2.14 9.21
CA ILE A 65 9.95 -1.65 7.86
C ILE A 65 9.07 -0.42 8.05
N ILE A 66 9.53 0.70 7.51
CA ILE A 66 8.84 1.99 7.57
C ILE A 66 8.39 2.34 6.16
N ILE A 67 7.08 2.51 5.98
CA ILE A 67 6.47 2.92 4.73
C ILE A 67 5.97 4.34 4.92
N ASN A 68 6.70 5.32 4.39
CA ASN A 68 6.22 6.69 4.31
C ASN A 68 5.33 6.81 3.08
N PHE A 69 4.18 7.43 3.22
CA PHE A 69 3.23 7.50 2.11
C PHE A 69 2.52 8.84 2.07
N ASP A 70 2.13 9.23 0.86
CA ASP A 70 1.28 10.39 0.62
C ASP A 70 0.32 10.08 -0.53
N GLY A 71 -0.82 10.76 -0.56
CA GLY A 71 -1.79 10.50 -1.61
C GLY A 71 -3.18 11.07 -1.35
N ILE A 72 -4.05 10.76 -2.31
CA ILE A 72 -5.44 11.20 -2.31
C ILE A 72 -6.37 10.02 -2.58
N VAL A 73 -7.54 10.08 -1.95
CA VAL A 73 -8.68 9.20 -2.23
C VAL A 73 -9.80 10.06 -2.79
N LYS A 74 -10.21 9.81 -4.03
CA LYS A 74 -11.36 10.46 -4.65
C LYS A 74 -12.58 9.54 -4.51
N TYR A 75 -13.54 9.92 -3.69
CA TYR A 75 -14.81 9.22 -3.48
C TYR A 75 -15.93 10.02 -4.14
N GLY A 76 -16.40 9.57 -5.31
CA GLY A 76 -17.31 10.36 -6.14
C GLY A 76 -16.71 11.72 -6.52
N PHE A 77 -17.27 12.81 -5.99
CA PHE A 77 -16.77 14.18 -6.19
C PHE A 77 -15.90 14.70 -5.04
N ILE A 78 -15.77 13.95 -3.95
CA ILE A 78 -15.03 14.34 -2.75
C ILE A 78 -13.58 13.88 -2.89
N ASN A 79 -12.63 14.77 -2.57
CA ASN A 79 -11.22 14.41 -2.41
C ASN A 79 -10.88 14.35 -0.92
N LEU A 80 -10.33 13.21 -0.50
CA LEU A 80 -9.91 12.94 0.86
C LEU A 80 -8.39 12.72 0.89
N ASP A 81 -7.80 13.10 2.00
CA ASP A 81 -6.41 12.81 2.31
C ASP A 81 -6.22 11.31 2.60
N LEU A 82 -5.29 10.67 1.90
CA LEU A 82 -5.07 9.22 2.04
C LEU A 82 -4.62 8.82 3.45
N LYS A 83 -3.81 9.65 4.11
CA LYS A 83 -3.33 9.39 5.48
C LYS A 83 -4.50 9.35 6.45
N LYS A 84 -5.41 10.32 6.36
CA LYS A 84 -6.61 10.34 7.21
C LYS A 84 -7.47 9.11 6.99
N VAL A 85 -7.70 8.73 5.74
CA VAL A 85 -8.52 7.55 5.40
C VAL A 85 -7.87 6.27 5.91
N LEU A 86 -6.57 6.08 5.66
CA LEU A 86 -5.87 4.88 6.11
C LEU A 86 -5.83 4.79 7.64
N THR A 87 -5.50 5.87 8.35
CA THR A 87 -5.50 5.87 9.82
C THR A 87 -6.84 5.41 10.39
N GLU A 88 -7.97 5.82 9.83
CA GLU A 88 -9.28 5.36 10.30
C GLU A 88 -9.62 3.92 9.91
N LEU A 89 -9.21 3.47 8.72
CA LEU A 89 -9.55 2.13 8.21
C LEU A 89 -8.73 1.01 8.82
N ILE A 90 -7.45 1.26 9.11
CA ILE A 90 -6.51 0.21 9.57
C ILE A 90 -6.06 0.38 11.02
N LYS A 91 -6.64 1.32 11.79
CA LYS A 91 -6.31 1.54 13.22
C LYS A 91 -6.39 0.30 14.09
N ASP A 92 -7.28 -0.64 13.75
CA ASP A 92 -7.51 -1.84 14.53
C ASP A 92 -6.65 -3.03 14.06
N ASN A 93 -5.75 -2.83 13.09
CA ASN A 93 -4.87 -3.90 12.60
C ASN A 93 -3.69 -4.12 13.58
N PRO A 94 -3.62 -5.27 14.28
CA PRO A 94 -2.62 -5.49 15.33
C PRO A 94 -1.19 -5.65 14.79
N TYR A 95 -1.03 -5.86 13.48
CA TYR A 95 0.27 -6.06 12.84
C TYR A 95 0.89 -4.76 12.32
N LEU A 96 0.13 -3.65 12.33
CA LEU A 96 0.55 -2.36 11.79
C LEU A 96 0.55 -1.31 12.89
N GLN A 97 1.65 -0.57 13.02
CA GLN A 97 1.69 0.65 13.81
C GLN A 97 1.54 1.83 12.86
N ILE A 98 0.42 2.56 12.97
CA ILE A 98 0.13 3.69 12.09
C ILE A 98 0.49 4.97 12.82
N GLU A 99 1.36 5.74 12.19
CA GLU A 99 1.70 7.10 12.58
C GLU A 99 1.15 8.07 11.53
N PRO A 100 1.00 9.37 11.85
CA PRO A 100 0.42 10.36 10.93
C PRO A 100 1.03 10.38 9.53
N ASP A 101 2.32 10.03 9.39
CA ASP A 101 3.06 10.09 8.13
C ASP A 101 3.59 8.75 7.63
N CYS A 102 3.47 7.67 8.41
CA CYS A 102 4.05 6.38 8.04
C CYS A 102 3.34 5.18 8.66
N ILE A 103 3.51 4.04 8.01
CA ILE A 103 3.15 2.72 8.55
C ILE A 103 4.45 2.03 8.97
N LYS A 104 4.48 1.51 10.19
CA LYS A 104 5.59 0.73 10.73
C LYS A 104 5.18 -0.72 10.90
N ILE A 105 6.05 -1.62 10.45
CA ILE A 105 5.87 -3.07 10.48
C ILE A 105 7.08 -3.68 11.18
N ALA A 106 6.85 -4.61 12.11
CA ALA A 106 7.93 -5.35 12.77
C ALA A 106 8.79 -6.06 11.72
N ASN A 107 10.12 -6.02 11.88
CA ASN A 107 11.04 -6.55 10.89
C ASN A 107 12.05 -7.53 11.50
N ASP A 108 11.65 -8.80 11.51
CA ASP A 108 12.51 -9.87 12.00
C ASP A 108 13.43 -10.43 10.91
N TYR A 109 13.01 -10.40 9.65
CA TYR A 109 13.60 -11.22 8.58
C TYR A 109 14.22 -10.46 7.43
N ILE A 110 13.85 -9.20 7.20
CA ILE A 110 14.27 -8.45 6.00
C ILE A 110 15.46 -7.58 6.38
N LYS A 111 16.53 -7.69 5.60
CA LYS A 111 17.73 -6.86 5.74
C LYS A 111 17.59 -5.58 4.94
N GLU A 112 17.13 -5.67 3.70
CA GLU A 112 17.02 -4.53 2.79
C GLU A 112 15.87 -4.72 1.81
N ILE A 113 15.22 -3.60 1.44
CA ILE A 113 14.32 -3.50 0.29
C ILE A 113 14.83 -2.37 -0.60
N THR A 114 15.10 -2.70 -1.86
CA THR A 114 15.51 -1.74 -2.90
C THR A 114 14.42 -1.69 -3.97
N LEU A 115 14.06 -0.47 -4.37
CA LEU A 115 13.12 -0.19 -5.46
C LEU A 115 13.93 0.41 -6.61
N GLU A 116 13.91 -0.22 -7.77
CA GLU A 116 14.61 0.29 -8.95
C GLU A 116 14.00 -0.29 -10.23
N ASP A 117 13.84 0.54 -11.26
CA ASP A 117 13.53 0.13 -12.64
C ASP A 117 12.42 -0.93 -12.79
N GLY A 118 11.29 -0.74 -12.11
CA GLY A 118 10.16 -1.69 -12.18
C GLY A 118 10.31 -2.93 -11.29
N LEU A 119 11.31 -2.97 -10.39
CA LEU A 119 11.63 -4.12 -9.54
C LEU A 119 11.61 -3.76 -8.06
N VAL A 120 11.13 -4.71 -7.25
CA VAL A 120 11.38 -4.75 -5.81
C VAL A 120 12.40 -5.85 -5.53
N LYS A 121 13.54 -5.49 -4.95
CA LYS A 121 14.54 -6.43 -4.46
C LYS A 121 14.44 -6.51 -2.96
N ILE A 122 14.37 -7.74 -2.43
CA ILE A 122 14.29 -8.01 -0.99
C ILE A 122 15.47 -8.89 -0.61
N GLU A 123 16.31 -8.39 0.30
CA GLU A 123 17.37 -9.16 0.94
C GLU A 123 16.91 -9.62 2.33
N LEU A 124 17.15 -10.88 2.66
CA LEU A 124 16.84 -11.44 3.98
C LEU A 124 18.05 -11.32 4.91
N LYS A 125 17.82 -11.35 6.23
CA LYS A 125 18.89 -11.42 7.24
C LYS A 125 19.61 -12.77 7.25
#